data_AF-A0AB34Z2Y0-F1
#
_entry.id   AF-A0AB34Z2Y0-F1
#
_cell.length_a   1.000
_cell.length_b   1.000
_cell.length_c   1.000
_cell.angle_alpha   90.00
_cell.angle_beta   90.00
_cell.angle_gamma   90.00
#
_symmetry.space_group_name_H-M   'P 1'
#
loop_
_entity.id
_entity.type
_entity.pdbx_description
1 polymer ?
#
loop_
_entity_poly.entity_id
_entity_poly.type
_entity_poly.pdbx_seq_one_letter_code
_entity_poly.pdbx_strand_id
1 'polypeptide(L)'
;MGECFNNKNINIKEEKNKQIENFQIIKYANKCNFKCKEIFLFILNLDINKDSKIKMLKVSKIIEIKLLKHKNIHFNKSCLKDKQNKLKEILENTKKQLEKKGYNAEQLETEFKKIYENYELKPHFIIEHQKYNDLSKITLKLEKSIELKKENSQKDYENIKINIFNRLYFVT
;
A
#
# COMPACT_ATOMS: atom_id res chain seq x y z
N MET A 1 -62.74 -15.49 -51.77
CA MET A 1 -61.91 -14.55 -50.97
C MET A 1 -61.51 -15.25 -49.68
N GLY A 2 -60.28 -15.75 -49.57
CA GLY A 2 -59.74 -16.31 -48.33
C GLY A 2 -58.62 -15.42 -47.83
N GLU A 3 -58.92 -14.51 -46.90
CA GLU A 3 -57.90 -13.63 -46.31
C GLU A 3 -57.19 -14.36 -45.16
N CYS A 4 -55.87 -14.50 -45.31
CA CYS A 4 -54.96 -15.16 -44.38
C CYS A 4 -54.84 -14.41 -43.04
N PHE A 5 -55.48 -14.93 -41.98
CA PHE A 5 -55.25 -14.51 -40.59
C PHE A 5 -53.94 -15.03 -39.95
N ASN A 6 -53.11 -15.76 -40.69
CA ASN A 6 -51.94 -16.45 -40.11
C ASN A 6 -50.76 -15.53 -39.75
N ASN A 7 -50.58 -14.39 -40.44
CA ASN A 7 -49.39 -13.55 -40.24
C ASN A 7 -49.39 -12.80 -38.88
N LYS A 8 -50.56 -12.35 -38.42
CA LYS A 8 -50.70 -11.60 -37.16
C LYS A 8 -50.44 -12.46 -35.92
N ASN A 9 -50.85 -13.72 -35.94
CA ASN A 9 -50.68 -14.65 -34.82
C ASN A 9 -49.24 -15.14 -34.63
N ILE A 10 -48.45 -15.21 -35.70
CA ILE A 10 -47.03 -15.59 -35.64
C ILE A 10 -46.21 -14.48 -34.97
N ASN A 11 -46.41 -13.22 -35.39
CA ASN A 11 -45.73 -12.07 -34.80
C ASN A 11 -45.98 -11.92 -33.29
N ILE A 12 -47.23 -12.13 -32.84
CA ILE A 12 -47.57 -12.06 -31.40
C ILE A 12 -46.86 -13.15 -30.58
N LYS A 13 -46.72 -14.36 -31.13
CA LYS A 13 -46.02 -15.47 -30.45
C LYS A 13 -44.52 -15.21 -30.37
N GLU A 14 -43.91 -14.71 -31.45
CA GLU A 14 -42.50 -14.34 -31.46
C GLU A 14 -42.19 -13.22 -30.46
N GLU A 15 -43.06 -12.22 -30.37
CA GLU A 15 -42.90 -11.10 -29.44
C GLU A 15 -43.00 -11.55 -27.97
N LYS A 16 -43.95 -12.43 -27.64
CA LYS A 16 -44.05 -13.06 -26.32
C LYS A 16 -42.82 -13.89 -25.97
N ASN A 17 -42.29 -14.65 -26.92
CA ASN A 17 -41.08 -15.44 -26.72
C ASN A 17 -39.86 -14.53 -26.44
N LYS A 18 -39.69 -13.45 -27.21
CA LYS A 18 -38.63 -12.46 -26.97
C LYS A 18 -38.73 -11.82 -25.58
N GLN A 19 -39.95 -11.52 -25.13
CA GLN A 19 -40.17 -11.01 -23.77
C GLN A 19 -39.73 -12.02 -22.70
N ILE A 20 -40.12 -13.30 -22.84
CA ILE A 20 -39.74 -14.36 -21.90
C ILE A 20 -38.22 -14.52 -21.84
N GLU A 21 -37.54 -14.51 -22.98
CA GLU A 21 -36.07 -14.59 -23.04
C GLU A 21 -35.39 -13.41 -22.35
N ASN A 22 -35.88 -12.19 -22.57
CA ASN A 22 -35.39 -11.00 -21.89
C ASN A 22 -35.57 -11.10 -20.36
N PHE A 23 -36.73 -11.56 -19.88
CA PHE A 23 -36.95 -11.79 -18.44
C PHE A 23 -35.96 -12.80 -17.85
N GLN A 24 -35.64 -13.88 -18.58
CA GLN A 24 -34.65 -14.87 -18.15
C GLN A 24 -33.25 -14.27 -18.04
N ILE A 25 -32.84 -13.44 -19.01
CA ILE A 25 -31.53 -12.76 -19.01
C ILE A 25 -31.44 -11.77 -17.85
N ILE A 26 -32.47 -10.95 -17.63
CA ILE A 26 -32.54 -9.99 -16.53
C ILE A 26 -32.43 -10.71 -15.19
N LYS A 27 -33.20 -11.79 -15.00
CA LYS A 27 -33.15 -12.61 -13.78
C LYS A 27 -31.76 -13.18 -13.53
N TYR A 28 -31.11 -13.68 -14.58
CA TYR A 28 -29.75 -14.22 -14.48
C TYR A 28 -28.73 -13.12 -14.12
N ALA A 29 -28.79 -11.97 -14.80
CA ALA A 29 -27.88 -10.86 -14.54
C ALA A 29 -28.03 -10.30 -13.12
N ASN A 30 -29.26 -10.19 -12.62
CA ASN A 30 -29.52 -9.79 -11.23
C ASN A 30 -28.88 -10.77 -10.24
N LYS A 31 -28.89 -12.08 -10.53
CA LYS A 31 -28.19 -13.09 -9.72
C LYS A 31 -26.67 -12.91 -9.73
N CYS A 32 -26.09 -12.39 -10.81
CA CYS A 32 -24.64 -12.15 -10.89
C CYS A 32 -24.16 -11.02 -9.97
N ASN A 33 -25.04 -10.10 -9.53
CA ASN A 33 -24.71 -8.99 -8.64
C ASN A 33 -23.40 -8.28 -9.03
N PHE A 34 -23.36 -7.72 -10.24
CA PHE A 34 -22.21 -6.95 -10.73
C PHE A 34 -22.04 -5.65 -9.95
N LYS A 35 -20.80 -5.23 -9.72
CA LYS A 35 -20.49 -3.92 -9.13
C LYS A 35 -20.74 -2.79 -10.13
N CYS A 36 -20.38 -3.02 -11.39
CA CYS A 36 -20.59 -2.08 -12.50
C CYS A 36 -21.90 -2.45 -13.22
N LYS A 37 -22.94 -1.63 -13.01
CA LYS A 37 -24.28 -1.88 -13.59
C LYS A 37 -24.31 -1.59 -15.10
N GLU A 38 -23.39 -0.76 -15.58
CA GLU A 38 -23.26 -0.39 -16.99
C GLU A 38 -22.94 -1.61 -17.87
N ILE A 39 -22.15 -2.57 -17.37
CA ILE A 39 -21.83 -3.82 -18.09
C ILE A 39 -23.09 -4.62 -18.38
N PHE A 40 -24.01 -4.69 -17.42
CA PHE A 40 -25.28 -5.39 -17.61
C PHE A 40 -26.13 -4.71 -18.68
N LEU A 41 -26.29 -3.39 -18.60
CA LEU A 41 -27.06 -2.61 -19.58
C LEU A 41 -26.48 -2.77 -20.99
N PHE A 42 -25.15 -2.74 -21.11
CA PHE A 42 -24.46 -2.97 -22.38
C PHE A 42 -24.79 -4.34 -22.97
N ILE A 43 -24.65 -5.44 -22.20
CA ILE A 43 -24.91 -6.80 -22.68
C ILE A 43 -26.39 -6.99 -23.06
N LEU A 44 -27.31 -6.37 -22.31
CA LEU A 44 -28.74 -6.48 -22.57
C LEU A 44 -29.12 -5.83 -23.92
N ASN A 45 -28.49 -4.72 -24.27
CA ASN A 45 -28.76 -3.96 -25.49
C ASN A 45 -28.13 -4.56 -26.77
N LEU A 46 -27.27 -5.57 -26.65
CA LEU A 46 -26.68 -6.24 -27.81
C LEU A 46 -27.74 -7.03 -28.59
N ASP A 47 -27.73 -6.95 -29.91
CA ASP A 47 -28.59 -7.77 -30.78
C ASP A 47 -27.97 -9.15 -31.04
N ILE A 48 -27.98 -9.98 -30.00
CA ILE A 48 -27.45 -11.35 -30.01
C ILE A 48 -28.39 -12.30 -29.27
N ASN A 49 -28.29 -13.59 -29.57
CA ASN A 49 -29.15 -14.61 -28.96
C ASN A 49 -28.95 -14.73 -27.43
N LYS A 50 -29.97 -15.28 -26.76
CA LYS A 50 -30.01 -15.44 -25.30
C LYS A 50 -28.77 -16.16 -24.75
N ASP A 51 -28.40 -17.28 -25.35
CA ASP A 51 -27.30 -18.11 -24.84
C ASP A 51 -25.96 -17.37 -24.91
N SER A 52 -25.75 -16.55 -25.94
CA SER A 52 -24.58 -15.69 -26.07
C SER A 52 -24.56 -14.62 -24.99
N LYS A 53 -25.70 -13.95 -24.72
CA LYS A 53 -25.80 -12.97 -23.61
C LYS A 53 -25.46 -13.62 -22.26
N ILE A 54 -25.99 -14.82 -21.99
CA ILE A 54 -25.69 -15.55 -20.75
C ILE A 54 -24.20 -15.91 -20.64
N LYS A 55 -23.59 -16.38 -21.74
CA LYS A 55 -22.13 -16.65 -21.78
C LYS A 55 -21.32 -15.37 -21.50
N MET A 56 -21.69 -14.25 -22.10
CA MET A 56 -21.04 -12.95 -21.85
C MET A 56 -21.17 -12.51 -20.39
N LEU A 57 -22.34 -12.66 -19.78
CA LEU A 57 -22.53 -12.37 -18.35
C LEU A 57 -21.63 -13.24 -17.47
N LYS A 58 -21.52 -14.55 -17.76
CA LYS A 58 -20.60 -15.45 -17.04
C LYS A 58 -19.16 -15.01 -17.13
N VAL A 59 -18.67 -14.75 -18.36
CA VAL A 59 -17.28 -14.32 -18.60
C VAL A 59 -17.01 -12.99 -17.91
N SER A 60 -17.92 -12.02 -18.04
CA SER A 60 -17.80 -10.71 -17.39
C SER A 60 -17.71 -10.85 -15.88
N LYS A 61 -18.48 -11.77 -15.27
CA LYS A 61 -18.43 -11.99 -13.81
C LYS A 61 -17.10 -12.62 -13.37
N ILE A 62 -16.58 -13.56 -14.14
CA ILE A 62 -15.26 -14.16 -13.88
C ILE A 62 -14.17 -13.09 -13.97
N ILE A 63 -14.21 -12.22 -14.97
CA ILE A 63 -13.27 -11.11 -15.15
C ILE A 63 -13.37 -10.13 -13.97
N GLU A 64 -14.58 -9.73 -13.56
CA GLU A 64 -14.79 -8.87 -12.40
C GLU A 64 -14.17 -9.47 -11.12
N ILE A 65 -14.40 -10.76 -10.85
CA ILE A 65 -13.82 -11.45 -9.69
C ILE A 65 -12.29 -11.49 -9.78
N LYS A 66 -11.73 -11.82 -10.95
CA LYS A 66 -10.28 -11.84 -11.15
C LYS A 66 -9.66 -10.46 -10.96
N LEU A 67 -10.28 -9.41 -11.51
CA LEU A 67 -9.85 -8.03 -11.34
C LEU A 67 -9.94 -7.57 -9.88
N LEU A 68 -10.99 -7.95 -9.15
CA LEU A 68 -11.08 -7.66 -7.72
C LEU A 68 -10.01 -8.38 -6.90
N LYS A 69 -9.72 -9.65 -7.21
CA LYS A 69 -8.61 -10.40 -6.61
C LYS A 69 -7.25 -9.76 -6.93
N HIS A 70 -7.06 -9.28 -8.16
CA HIS A 70 -5.85 -8.58 -8.58
C HIS A 70 -5.75 -7.14 -8.05
N LYS A 71 -6.86 -6.46 -7.76
CA LYS A 71 -6.82 -5.13 -7.12
C LYS A 71 -6.23 -5.19 -5.71
N ASN A 72 -6.42 -6.28 -4.97
CA ASN A 72 -5.67 -6.51 -3.72
C ASN A 72 -4.15 -6.61 -3.92
N ILE A 73 -3.66 -6.81 -5.16
CA ILE A 73 -2.24 -6.87 -5.51
C ILE A 73 -1.76 -5.49 -6.02
N HIS A 74 -2.60 -4.71 -6.70
CA HIS A 74 -2.19 -3.45 -7.34
C HIS A 74 -2.29 -2.19 -6.45
N PHE A 75 -2.97 -2.26 -5.30
CA PHE A 75 -2.93 -1.20 -4.27
C PHE A 75 -1.62 -1.17 -3.46
N ASN A 76 -0.74 -2.16 -3.65
CA ASN A 76 0.46 -2.30 -2.82
C ASN A 76 1.68 -1.52 -3.32
N LYS A 77 1.71 -0.99 -4.54
CA LYS A 77 2.92 -0.28 -5.02
C LYS A 77 3.04 1.12 -4.41
N SER A 78 1.95 1.88 -4.33
CA SER A 78 1.89 3.13 -3.56
C SER A 78 2.05 2.84 -2.07
N CYS A 79 1.32 1.86 -1.52
CA CYS A 79 1.42 1.50 -0.10
C CYS A 79 2.83 1.05 0.32
N LEU A 80 3.55 0.29 -0.51
CA LEU A 80 4.93 -0.08 -0.23
C LEU A 80 5.84 1.14 -0.31
N LYS A 81 5.64 2.03 -1.29
CA LYS A 81 6.44 3.26 -1.41
C LYS A 81 6.22 4.19 -0.21
N ASP A 82 4.98 4.32 0.25
CA ASP A 82 4.62 5.08 1.44
C ASP A 82 5.25 4.48 2.69
N LYS A 83 5.22 3.14 2.82
CA LYS A 83 5.92 2.43 3.89
C LYS A 83 7.44 2.60 3.80
N GLN A 84 8.03 2.55 2.62
CA GLN A 84 9.47 2.80 2.43
C GLN A 84 9.84 4.23 2.81
N ASN A 85 9.02 5.23 2.45
CA ASN A 85 9.23 6.62 2.84
C ASN A 85 9.13 6.78 4.36
N LYS A 86 8.13 6.17 5.00
CA LYS A 86 7.98 6.17 6.45
C LYS A 86 9.12 5.45 7.17
N LEU A 87 9.62 4.37 6.60
CA LEU A 87 10.82 3.68 7.08
C LEU A 87 12.03 4.63 7.03
N LYS A 88 12.27 5.32 5.90
CA LYS A 88 13.35 6.31 5.78
C LYS A 88 13.23 7.41 6.84
N GLU A 89 12.04 7.95 7.03
CA GLU A 89 11.78 9.00 8.02
C GLU A 89 12.11 8.56 9.45
N ILE A 90 11.67 7.36 9.86
CA ILE A 90 11.96 6.80 11.19
C ILE A 90 13.46 6.60 11.37
N LEU A 91 14.13 6.03 10.37
CA LEU A 91 15.57 5.78 10.41
C LEU A 91 16.37 7.08 10.49
N GLU A 92 16.05 8.09 9.67
CA GLU A 92 16.66 9.42 9.72
C GLU A 92 16.48 10.11 11.07
N ASN A 93 15.27 10.05 11.64
CA ASN A 93 15.00 10.63 12.95
C ASN A 93 15.82 9.93 14.06
N THR A 94 15.94 8.61 13.98
CA THR A 94 16.74 7.81 14.92
C THR A 94 18.23 8.13 14.79
N LYS A 95 18.73 8.24 13.55
CA LYS A 95 20.11 8.62 13.26
C LYS A 95 20.44 9.99 13.86
N LYS A 96 19.59 11.00 13.63
CA LYS A 96 19.76 12.35 14.22
C LYS A 96 19.76 12.34 15.75
N GLN A 97 18.98 11.46 16.38
CA GLN A 97 19.01 11.30 17.84
C GLN A 97 20.34 10.74 18.33
N LEU A 98 20.92 9.77 17.62
CA LEU A 98 22.24 9.21 17.95
C LEU A 98 23.37 10.23 17.70
N GLU A 99 23.33 10.98 16.60
CA GLU A 99 24.30 12.06 16.35
C GLU A 99 24.29 13.10 17.49
N LYS A 100 23.11 13.50 17.97
CA LYS A 100 22.97 14.40 19.12
C LYS A 100 23.52 13.82 20.43
N LYS A 101 23.55 12.50 20.59
CA LYS A 101 24.17 11.82 21.74
C LYS A 101 25.71 11.75 21.62
N GLY A 102 26.29 12.22 20.51
CA GLY A 102 27.74 12.22 20.30
C GLY A 102 28.28 10.98 19.59
N TYR A 103 27.43 10.15 18.98
CA TYR A 103 27.89 9.02 18.16
C TYR A 103 28.49 9.49 16.82
N ASN A 104 29.46 8.74 16.28
CA ASN A 104 30.13 9.10 15.03
C ASN A 104 29.19 9.06 13.82
N ALA A 105 28.97 10.21 13.18
CA ALA A 105 28.09 10.37 12.02
C ALA A 105 28.46 9.52 10.80
N GLU A 106 29.76 9.34 10.49
CA GLU A 106 30.20 8.55 9.33
C GLU A 106 29.92 7.05 9.51
N GLN A 107 30.13 6.55 10.73
CA GLN A 107 29.80 5.17 11.09
C GLN A 107 28.29 4.96 11.08
N LEU A 108 27.52 5.92 11.62
CA LEU A 108 26.06 5.87 11.60
C LEU A 108 25.52 5.84 10.17
N GLU A 109 26.01 6.70 9.27
CA GLU A 109 25.57 6.73 7.86
C GLU A 109 25.71 5.34 7.20
N THR A 110 26.87 4.72 7.39
CA THR A 110 27.17 3.41 6.79
C THR A 110 26.26 2.31 7.36
N GLU A 111 26.02 2.30 8.66
CA GLU A 111 25.18 1.30 9.30
C GLU A 111 23.68 1.49 8.99
N PHE A 112 23.19 2.73 8.99
CA PHE A 112 21.79 3.04 8.66
C PHE A 112 21.46 2.70 7.20
N LYS A 113 22.41 2.85 6.27
CA LYS A 113 22.23 2.38 4.88
C LYS A 113 22.02 0.87 4.82
N LYS A 114 22.85 0.08 5.52
CA LYS A 114 22.68 -1.39 5.60
C LYS A 114 21.35 -1.78 6.24
N ILE A 115 20.94 -1.06 7.30
CA ILE A 115 19.64 -1.28 7.95
C ILE A 115 18.49 -1.02 6.98
N TYR A 116 18.55 0.08 6.21
CA TYR A 116 17.52 0.37 5.23
C TYR A 116 17.40 -0.75 4.19
N GLU A 117 18.51 -1.19 3.59
CA GLU A 117 18.54 -2.27 2.60
C GLU A 117 17.94 -3.58 3.16
N ASN A 118 18.26 -3.91 4.41
CA ASN A 118 17.73 -5.11 5.08
C ASN A 118 16.21 -5.07 5.32
N TYR A 119 15.62 -3.88 5.44
CA TYR A 119 14.22 -3.69 5.80
C TYR A 119 13.38 -3.07 4.66
N GLU A 120 13.97 -2.74 3.51
CA GLU A 120 13.31 -2.06 2.38
C GLU A 120 12.06 -2.82 1.89
N LEU A 121 12.16 -4.15 1.83
CA LEU A 121 11.06 -5.03 1.39
C LEU A 121 10.13 -5.45 2.54
N LYS A 122 10.55 -5.21 3.79
CA LYS A 122 9.81 -5.58 5.01
C LYS A 122 9.74 -4.44 6.03
N PRO A 123 9.27 -3.24 5.64
CA PRO A 123 9.32 -2.05 6.49
C PRO A 123 8.38 -2.13 7.72
N HIS A 124 7.39 -3.03 7.70
CA HIS A 124 6.42 -3.19 8.80
C HIS A 124 7.06 -3.61 10.13
N PHE A 125 8.20 -4.32 10.11
CA PHE A 125 8.94 -4.67 11.33
C PHE A 125 9.47 -3.44 12.08
N ILE A 126 9.69 -2.32 11.38
CA ILE A 126 10.17 -1.07 11.99
C ILE A 126 9.00 -0.10 12.21
N ILE A 127 8.07 0.00 11.24
CA ILE A 127 6.94 0.95 11.32
C ILE A 127 5.95 0.57 12.41
N GLU A 128 5.62 -0.71 12.56
CA GLU A 128 4.63 -1.20 13.53
C GLU A 128 5.28 -1.51 14.88
N HIS A 129 5.92 -0.50 15.48
CA HIS A 129 6.70 -0.62 16.72
C HIS A 129 5.91 -1.15 17.94
N GLN A 130 4.57 -1.10 17.90
CA GLN A 130 3.72 -1.69 18.93
C GLN A 130 3.68 -3.23 18.85
N LYS A 131 3.91 -3.80 17.67
CA LYS A 131 3.91 -5.26 17.44
C LYS A 131 5.32 -5.84 17.38
N TYR A 132 6.25 -5.07 16.81
CA TYR A 132 7.62 -5.49 16.58
C TYR A 132 8.59 -4.57 17.31
N ASN A 133 9.63 -5.16 17.91
CA ASN A 133 10.64 -4.41 18.66
C ASN A 133 11.97 -4.27 17.89
N ASP A 134 11.95 -4.45 16.57
CA ASP A 134 13.15 -4.48 15.73
C ASP A 134 13.92 -3.16 15.78
N LEU A 135 13.23 -2.02 15.72
CA LEU A 135 13.88 -0.72 15.80
C LEU A 135 14.70 -0.57 17.10
N SER A 136 14.13 -0.97 18.24
CA SER A 136 14.82 -0.95 19.54
C SER A 136 16.03 -1.88 19.58
N LYS A 137 15.90 -3.08 19.02
CA LYS A 137 17.02 -4.04 18.93
C LYS A 137 18.15 -3.50 18.07
N ILE A 138 17.81 -2.85 16.95
CA ILE A 138 18.76 -2.20 16.05
C ILE A 138 19.48 -1.08 16.79
N THR A 139 18.75 -0.18 17.46
CA THR A 139 19.37 0.93 18.21
C THR A 139 20.29 0.44 19.31
N LEU A 140 19.89 -0.58 20.08
CA LEU A 140 20.74 -1.17 21.13
C LEU A 140 22.01 -1.82 20.56
N LYS A 141 21.93 -2.40 19.36
CA LYS A 141 23.09 -2.97 18.70
C LYS A 141 24.06 -1.88 18.24
N LEU A 142 23.53 -0.80 17.64
CA LEU A 142 24.32 0.35 17.19
C LEU A 142 25.02 1.04 18.36
N GLU A 143 24.31 1.29 19.47
CA GLU A 143 24.88 1.90 20.67
C GLU A 143 26.02 1.06 21.28
N LYS A 144 26.03 -0.26 21.06
CA LYS A 144 27.12 -1.16 21.52
C LYS A 144 28.30 -1.23 20.56
N SER A 145 28.06 -1.08 19.26
CA SER A 145 29.09 -1.28 18.23
C SER A 145 29.77 0.01 17.77
N ILE A 146 29.10 1.15 17.90
CA ILE A 146 29.59 2.45 17.44
C ILE A 146 30.25 3.17 18.61
N GLU A 147 31.45 3.67 18.38
CA GLU A 147 32.17 4.46 19.38
C GLU A 147 31.48 5.81 19.58
N LEU A 148 31.21 6.16 20.84
CA LEU A 148 30.89 7.52 21.22
C LEU A 148 32.12 8.38 20.98
N LYS A 149 31.99 9.47 20.22
CA LYS A 149 32.99 10.53 20.25
C LYS A 149 32.99 11.06 21.68
N LYS A 150 33.98 10.65 22.46
CA LYS A 150 34.30 11.35 23.70
C LYS A 150 34.68 12.76 23.28
N GLU A 151 33.81 13.73 23.54
CA GLU A 151 34.29 15.10 23.62
C GLU A 151 35.46 15.08 24.60
N ASN A 152 36.57 15.73 24.21
CA ASN A 152 37.78 15.81 25.01
C ASN A 152 37.46 16.58 26.29
N SER A 153 36.80 15.95 27.26
CA SER A 153 36.48 16.46 28.58
C SER A 153 37.73 16.96 29.31
N GLN A 154 38.89 16.43 28.92
CA GLN A 154 40.20 16.84 29.39
C GLN A 154 40.60 18.25 28.94
N LYS A 155 40.26 18.67 27.70
CA LYS A 155 40.52 20.04 27.22
C LYS A 155 39.63 21.06 27.91
N ASP A 156 38.36 20.72 28.12
CA ASP A 156 37.43 21.60 28.82
C ASP A 156 37.76 21.70 30.31
N TYR A 157 38.18 20.60 30.95
CA TYR A 157 38.66 20.62 32.33
C TYR A 157 39.93 21.47 32.50
N GLU A 158 40.91 21.32 31.59
CA GLU A 158 42.13 22.15 31.55
C GLU A 158 41.78 23.64 31.35
N ASN A 159 40.88 23.96 30.42
CA ASN A 159 40.43 25.34 30.19
C ASN A 159 39.69 25.94 31.39
N ILE A 160 38.84 25.16 32.07
CA ILE A 160 38.16 25.57 33.30
C ILE A 160 39.19 25.81 34.41
N LYS A 161 40.19 24.93 34.55
CA LYS A 161 41.24 25.03 35.56
C LYS A 161 42.13 26.26 35.33
N ILE A 162 42.52 26.53 34.07
CA ILE A 162 43.27 27.73 33.67
C ILE A 162 42.46 29.00 33.96
N ASN A 163 41.16 29.03 33.63
CA ASN A 163 40.31 30.18 33.90
C ASN A 163 40.14 30.46 35.41
N ILE A 164 40.00 29.42 36.23
CA ILE A 164 39.93 29.56 37.71
C ILE A 164 41.26 30.09 38.24
N PHE A 165 42.38 29.54 37.78
CA PHE A 165 43.71 29.95 38.21
C PHE A 165 44.00 31.42 37.85
N ASN A 166 43.68 31.82 36.62
CA ASN A 166 43.84 33.21 36.17
C ASN A 166 42.96 34.19 36.97
N ARG A 167 41.75 33.79 37.35
CA ARG A 167 40.86 34.63 38.19
C ARG A 167 41.39 34.83 39.61
N LEU A 168 42.06 33.82 40.16
CA LEU A 168 42.61 33.87 41.52
C LEU A 168 43.93 34.65 41.59
N TYR A 169 44.73 34.65 40.52
CA TYR A 169 46.06 35.27 40.52
C TYR A 169 46.13 36.68 39.91
N PHE A 170 45.14 37.12 39.12
CA PHE A 170 45.13 38.46 38.51
C PHE A 170 44.18 39.47 39.20
N VAL A 171 43.62 39.14 40.38
CA VAL A 171 42.72 40.02 41.16
C VAL A 171 43.34 40.45 42.51
N THR A 172 44.65 40.28 42.68
CA THR A 172 45.46 40.82 43.79
C THR A 172 46.57 41.70 43.24
#